data_AF-A0A371GKU0-F1
#
_entry.id   AF-A0A371GKU0-F1
#
_cell.length_a   1.000
_cell.length_b   1.000
_cell.length_c   1.000
_cell.angle_alpha   90.00
_cell.angle_beta   90.00
_cell.angle_gamma   90.00
#
_symmetry.space_group_name_H-M   'P 1'
#
loop_
_entity.id
_entity.type
_entity.pdbx_description
1 polymer ?
#
loop_
_entity_poly.entity_id
_entity_poly.type
_entity_poly.pdbx_seq_one_letter_code
_entity_poly.pdbx_strand_id
1 'polypeptide(L)'
;MGRRIVISTLVLSYNITLDYLRNLISPHFRKRKEKWRTFANMQKKAIVAKRYNSRVFPRLIQKDNLVLRRTLKGAATSKLTPNWEGPFRVREDERLVPCTWNTTTLRKYYS
;
A
#
# COMPACT_ATOMS: atom_id res chain seq x y z
N MET A 1 -53.91 -30.97 -18.36
CA MET A 1 -52.89 -30.40 -17.45
C MET A 1 -51.47 -30.29 -18.06
N GLY A 2 -51.30 -30.20 -19.40
CA GLY A 2 -49.96 -30.31 -20.03
C GLY A 2 -49.26 -29.01 -20.45
N ARG A 3 -49.98 -27.90 -20.68
CA ARG A 3 -49.39 -26.67 -21.27
C ARG A 3 -48.45 -25.91 -20.33
N ARG A 4 -48.70 -25.94 -19.01
CA ARG A 4 -47.85 -25.25 -18.01
C ARG A 4 -46.45 -25.90 -17.86
N ILE A 5 -46.34 -27.21 -18.11
CA ILE A 5 -45.09 -27.98 -17.98
C ILE A 5 -44.19 -27.75 -19.22
N VAL A 6 -44.78 -27.61 -20.41
CA VAL A 6 -44.02 -27.39 -21.66
C VAL A 6 -43.42 -25.98 -21.70
N ILE A 7 -44.16 -24.96 -21.25
CA ILE A 7 -43.65 -23.58 -21.20
C ILE A 7 -42.51 -23.46 -20.17
N SER A 8 -42.63 -24.09 -18.99
CA SER A 8 -41.59 -24.01 -17.96
C SER A 8 -40.28 -24.69 -18.40
N THR A 9 -40.35 -25.83 -19.07
CA THR A 9 -39.18 -26.56 -19.57
C THR A 9 -38.44 -25.81 -20.68
N LEU A 10 -39.17 -25.16 -21.60
CA LEU A 10 -38.56 -24.29 -22.62
C LEU A 10 -37.88 -23.06 -22.00
N VAL A 11 -38.51 -22.45 -20.99
CA VAL A 11 -37.93 -21.32 -20.25
C VAL A 11 -36.68 -21.73 -19.47
N LEU A 12 -36.70 -22.91 -18.82
CA LEU A 12 -35.53 -23.47 -18.15
C LEU A 12 -34.40 -23.78 -19.14
N SER A 13 -34.70 -24.38 -20.29
CA SER A 13 -33.71 -24.66 -21.35
C SER A 13 -33.05 -23.38 -21.88
N TYR A 14 -33.82 -22.33 -22.10
CA TYR A 14 -33.30 -21.04 -22.53
C TYR A 14 -32.41 -20.37 -21.47
N ASN A 15 -32.79 -20.42 -20.18
CA ASN A 15 -31.95 -19.87 -19.11
C ASN A 15 -30.64 -20.66 -18.93
N ILE A 16 -30.69 -21.99 -19.03
CA ILE A 16 -29.49 -22.84 -18.97
C ILE A 16 -28.54 -22.51 -20.12
N THR A 17 -29.05 -22.37 -21.35
CA THR A 17 -28.23 -22.03 -22.51
C THR A 17 -27.65 -20.61 -22.42
N LEU A 18 -28.43 -19.63 -21.93
CA LEU A 18 -27.93 -18.28 -21.66
C LEU A 18 -26.83 -18.27 -20.58
N ASP A 19 -26.98 -19.05 -19.52
CA ASP A 19 -25.97 -19.15 -18.46
C ASP A 19 -24.68 -19.80 -18.96
N TYR A 20 -24.77 -20.80 -19.83
CA TYR A 20 -23.62 -21.40 -20.50
C TYR A 20 -22.88 -20.38 -21.39
N LEU A 21 -23.61 -19.63 -22.23
CA LEU A 21 -23.03 -18.59 -23.08
C LEU A 21 -22.39 -17.47 -22.25
N ARG A 22 -23.04 -17.08 -21.14
CA ARG A 22 -22.51 -16.08 -20.21
C ARG A 22 -21.23 -16.56 -19.54
N ASN A 23 -21.15 -17.83 -19.13
CA ASN A 23 -19.98 -18.41 -18.48
C ASN A 23 -18.80 -18.63 -19.43
N LEU A 24 -19.03 -18.82 -20.73
CA LEU A 24 -17.97 -18.94 -21.74
C LEU A 24 -17.30 -17.59 -22.03
N ILE A 25 -18.10 -16.53 -22.07
CA ILE A 25 -17.67 -15.17 -22.40
C ILE A 25 -17.08 -14.47 -21.14
N SER A 26 -17.72 -14.65 -19.98
CA SER A 26 -17.36 -14.03 -18.69
C SER A 26 -15.88 -14.08 -18.28
N PRO A 27 -15.14 -15.20 -18.34
CA PRO A 27 -13.75 -15.27 -17.89
C PRO A 27 -12.80 -14.40 -18.72
N HIS A 28 -13.03 -14.27 -20.03
CA HIS A 28 -12.22 -13.41 -20.91
C HIS A 28 -12.43 -11.92 -20.56
N PHE A 29 -13.68 -11.50 -20.40
CA PHE A 29 -14.00 -10.12 -20.00
C PHE A 29 -13.57 -9.81 -18.57
N ARG A 30 -13.67 -10.78 -17.64
CA ARG A 30 -13.21 -10.66 -16.26
C ARG A 30 -11.71 -10.41 -16.19
N LYS A 31 -10.89 -11.25 -16.86
CA LYS A 31 -9.43 -11.08 -16.92
C LYS A 31 -9.04 -9.72 -17.50
N ARG A 32 -9.72 -9.29 -18.58
CA ARG A 32 -9.51 -7.96 -19.19
C ARG A 32 -9.84 -6.84 -18.20
N LYS A 33 -10.97 -6.91 -17.51
CA LYS A 33 -11.40 -5.93 -16.51
C LYS A 33 -10.48 -5.88 -15.30
N GLU A 34 -9.94 -7.01 -14.85
CA GLU A 34 -8.94 -7.07 -13.77
C GLU A 34 -7.63 -6.39 -14.18
N LYS A 35 -7.15 -6.68 -15.39
CA LYS A 35 -5.96 -6.03 -15.95
C LYS A 35 -6.12 -4.52 -16.03
N TRP A 36 -7.27 -4.00 -16.47
CA TRP A 36 -7.53 -2.56 -16.46
C TRP A 36 -7.62 -1.97 -15.04
N ARG A 37 -8.20 -2.72 -14.09
CA ARG A 37 -8.25 -2.32 -12.67
C ARG A 37 -6.86 -2.19 -12.08
N THR A 38 -5.95 -3.13 -12.34
CA THR A 38 -4.58 -3.07 -11.83
C THR A 38 -3.80 -1.91 -12.46
N PHE A 39 -3.93 -1.67 -13.76
CA PHE A 39 -3.33 -0.51 -14.42
C PHE A 39 -3.85 0.81 -13.86
N ALA A 40 -5.16 0.96 -13.70
CA ALA A 40 -5.74 2.17 -13.12
C ALA A 40 -5.24 2.42 -11.68
N ASN A 41 -5.13 1.36 -10.86
CA ASN A 41 -4.56 1.46 -9.52
C ASN A 41 -3.07 1.82 -9.54
N MET A 42 -2.30 1.25 -10.46
CA MET A 42 -0.88 1.56 -10.63
C MET A 42 -0.67 3.02 -11.02
N GLN A 43 -1.47 3.53 -11.97
CA GLN A 43 -1.40 4.95 -12.36
C GLN A 43 -1.77 5.90 -11.22
N LYS A 44 -2.84 5.60 -10.46
CA LYS A 44 -3.19 6.39 -9.27
C LYS A 44 -2.04 6.45 -8.26
N LYS A 45 -1.42 5.31 -7.96
CA LYS A 45 -0.26 5.23 -7.07
C LYS A 45 0.92 6.05 -7.60
N ALA A 46 1.22 5.97 -8.90
CA ALA A 46 2.31 6.71 -9.52
C ALA A 46 2.11 8.24 -9.46
N ILE A 47 0.88 8.72 -9.69
CA ILE A 47 0.55 10.15 -9.60
C ILE A 47 0.73 10.66 -8.17
N VAL A 48 0.26 9.90 -7.17
CA VAL A 48 0.43 10.25 -5.75
C VAL A 48 1.92 10.25 -5.37
N ALA A 49 2.68 9.23 -5.77
CA ALA A 49 4.11 9.17 -5.53
C ALA A 49 4.85 10.34 -6.18
N LYS A 50 4.52 10.71 -7.43
CA LYS A 50 5.12 11.86 -8.11
C LYS A 50 4.85 13.17 -7.36
N ARG A 51 3.60 13.40 -6.92
CA ARG A 51 3.22 14.59 -6.12
C ARG A 51 3.91 14.62 -4.75
N TYR A 52 4.07 13.45 -4.13
CA TYR A 52 4.79 13.33 -2.86
C TYR A 52 6.27 13.65 -3.05
N ASN A 53 6.93 12.96 -3.98
CA ASN A 53 8.35 13.14 -4.27
C ASN A 53 8.69 14.57 -4.72
N SER A 54 7.79 15.26 -5.45
CA SER A 54 8.02 16.65 -5.85
C SER A 54 7.89 17.65 -4.69
N ARG A 55 7.18 17.30 -3.62
CA ARG A 55 7.00 18.17 -2.44
C ARG A 55 7.97 17.84 -1.31
N VAL A 56 8.47 16.61 -1.27
CA VAL A 56 9.33 16.11 -0.21
C VAL A 56 10.78 16.36 -0.63
N PHE A 57 11.37 17.39 -0.04
CA PHE A 57 12.82 17.58 -0.10
C PHE A 57 13.47 16.63 0.91
N PRO A 58 14.27 15.64 0.47
CA PRO A 58 15.00 14.78 1.38
C PRO A 58 15.97 15.64 2.20
N ARG A 59 15.76 15.70 3.51
CA ARG A 59 16.68 16.40 4.41
C ARG A 59 17.90 15.52 4.63
N LEU A 60 18.98 15.81 3.92
CA LEU A 60 20.26 15.13 4.08
C LEU A 60 20.75 15.28 5.51
N ILE A 61 20.95 14.16 6.19
CA ILE A 61 21.55 14.10 7.52
C ILE A 61 23.05 13.88 7.31
N GLN A 62 23.82 14.94 7.47
CA GLN A 62 25.29 14.91 7.48
C GLN A 62 25.84 14.53 8.86
N LYS A 63 27.11 14.12 8.90
CA LYS A 63 27.91 13.95 10.11
C LYS A 63 27.82 15.20 11.01
N ASP A 64 27.88 14.98 12.33
CA ASP A 64 27.77 15.98 13.39
C ASP A 64 26.42 16.71 13.53
N ASN A 65 25.44 16.44 12.65
CA ASN A 65 24.08 16.91 12.88
C ASN A 65 23.51 16.32 14.18
N LEU A 66 22.79 17.17 14.91
CA LEU A 66 21.95 16.73 16.01
C LEU A 66 20.63 16.17 15.47
N VAL A 67 20.31 14.94 15.88
CA VAL A 67 19.09 14.24 15.46
C VAL A 67 18.36 13.66 16.67
N LEU A 68 17.04 13.69 16.62
CA LEU A 68 16.17 13.00 17.56
C LEU A 68 15.86 11.61 17.02
N ARG A 69 15.84 10.61 17.90
CA ARG A 69 15.48 9.22 17.57
C ARG A 69 14.02 8.94 17.94
N ARG A 70 13.28 8.27 17.06
CA ARG A 70 11.93 7.79 17.39
C ARG A 70 12.02 6.58 18.33
N THR A 71 11.35 6.67 19.48
CA THR A 71 11.23 5.55 20.41
C THR A 71 10.06 4.65 20.00
N LEU A 72 10.29 3.33 19.95
CA LEU A 72 9.22 2.36 19.75
C LEU A 72 8.36 2.30 21.03
N LYS A 73 7.06 2.56 20.89
CA LYS A 73 6.14 2.46 22.02
C LYS A 73 5.89 0.99 22.33
N GLY A 74 6.42 0.51 23.45
CA GLY A 74 6.11 -0.81 24.01
C GLY A 74 5.02 -0.73 25.08
N ALA A 75 4.62 -1.87 25.64
CA ALA A 75 3.69 -1.92 26.78
C ALA A 75 4.18 -1.14 28.01
N ALA A 76 5.49 -0.91 28.12
CA ALA A 76 6.13 -0.14 29.20
C ALA A 76 6.19 1.38 28.96
N THR A 77 5.89 1.87 27.75
CA THR A 77 5.86 3.33 27.49
C THR A 77 4.50 3.91 27.82
N SER A 78 4.45 4.82 28.79
CA SER A 78 3.22 5.50 29.20
C SER A 78 2.75 6.46 28.11
N LYS A 79 1.47 6.85 28.16
CA LYS A 79 0.87 7.78 27.18
C LYS A 79 1.60 9.13 27.10
N LEU A 80 2.29 9.52 28.17
CA LEU A 80 3.00 10.79 28.32
C LEU A 80 4.48 10.72 27.95
N THR A 81 5.03 9.54 27.65
CA THR A 81 6.42 9.45 27.23
C THR A 81 6.57 10.10 25.84
N PRO A 82 7.52 11.05 25.66
CA PRO A 82 7.75 11.66 24.36
C PRO A 82 8.17 10.60 23.34
N ASN A 83 7.65 10.72 22.12
CA ASN A 83 7.93 9.76 21.03
C ASN A 83 9.36 9.92 20.46
N TRP A 84 10.05 10.99 20.84
CA TRP A 84 11.35 11.39 20.35
C TRP A 84 12.29 11.49 21.53
N GLU A 85 13.36 10.70 21.48
CA GLU A 85 14.41 10.64 22.47
C GLU A 85 15.60 11.46 21.99
N GLY A 86 16.18 12.26 22.90
CA GLY A 86 17.54 12.76 22.93
C GLY A 86 18.09 13.47 21.68
N PRO A 87 18.87 14.55 21.82
CA PRO A 87 19.71 15.02 20.73
C PRO A 87 20.94 14.11 20.62
N PHE A 88 20.98 13.27 19.58
CA PHE A 88 22.12 12.42 19.24
C PHE A 88 22.98 13.07 18.16
N ARG A 89 24.31 12.92 18.22
CA ARG A 89 25.22 13.34 17.13
C ARG A 89 25.42 12.21 16.13
N VAL A 90 25.27 12.52 14.84
CA VAL A 90 25.49 11.57 13.75
C VAL A 90 26.99 11.37 13.54
N ARG A 91 27.47 10.12 13.63
CA ARG A 91 28.84 9.74 13.27
C ARG A 91 28.80 8.82 12.06
N GLU A 92 29.70 9.07 11.12
CA GLU A 92 29.95 8.21 9.97
C GLU A 92 31.20 7.39 10.28
N ASP A 93 31.01 6.17 10.79
CA ASP A 93 32.09 5.21 11.02
C ASP A 93 32.07 4.18 9.89
N GLU A 94 32.96 4.34 8.91
CA GLU A 94 33.08 3.46 7.74
C GLU A 94 33.65 2.06 8.06
N ARG A 95 34.12 1.84 9.31
CA ARG A 95 34.96 0.68 9.68
C ARG A 95 34.37 -0.29 10.68
N LEU A 96 33.20 0.02 11.25
CA LEU A 96 32.52 -0.86 12.20
C LEU A 96 31.10 -1.05 11.69
N VAL A 97 30.65 -2.31 11.56
CA VAL A 97 29.26 -2.61 11.15
C VAL A 97 28.33 -1.76 12.02
N PRO A 98 27.70 -0.71 11.48
CA PRO A 98 27.01 0.23 12.33
C PRO A 98 25.73 -0.45 12.78
N CYS A 99 25.31 -0.17 14.01
CA CYS A 99 23.90 -0.25 14.34
C CYS A 99 23.21 0.84 13.52
N THR A 100 22.96 0.58 12.23
CA THR A 100 22.52 1.56 11.24
C THR A 100 21.10 1.98 11.59
N TRP A 101 20.93 3.18 12.11
CA TRP A 101 19.61 3.75 12.31
C TRP A 101 19.00 4.13 10.97
N ASN A 102 17.75 3.74 10.76
CA ASN A 102 17.01 4.11 9.56
C ASN A 102 16.72 5.62 9.58
N THR A 103 17.02 6.34 8.50
CA THR A 103 16.76 7.79 8.41
C THR A 103 15.28 8.15 8.63
N THR A 104 14.35 7.24 8.33
CA THR A 104 12.90 7.43 8.56
C THR A 104 12.51 7.50 10.03
N THR A 105 13.34 6.96 10.93
CA THR A 105 13.14 7.02 12.39
C THR A 105 13.90 8.17 13.04
N LEU A 106 14.58 9.02 12.25
CA LEU A 106 15.32 10.18 12.72
C LEU A 106 14.64 11.50 12.32
N ARG A 107 14.84 12.54 13.13
CA ARG A 107 14.48 13.93 12.82
C ARG A 107 15.63 14.87 13.13
N LYS A 108 15.90 15.84 12.26
CA LYS A 108 16.87 16.91 12.59
C LYS A 108 16.38 17.71 13.79
N TYR A 109 17.28 17.92 14.74
CA TYR A 109 17.10 18.82 15.87
C TYR A 109 17.59 20.22 15.46
N TYR A 110 16.81 21.25 15.77
CA TYR A 110 17.22 22.65 15.58
C TYR A 110 17.60 23.18 16.96
N SER A 111 18.86 23.60 17.10
CA SER A 111 19.36 24.28 18.30
C SER A 111 19.02 25.75 18.26
#